data_AF-D7C7J2-F1
#
_entry.id   AF-D7C7J2-F1
#
_cell.length_a   1.000
_cell.length_b   1.000
_cell.length_c   1.000
_cell.angle_alpha   90.00
_cell.angle_beta   90.00
_cell.angle_gamma   90.00
#
_symmetry.space_group_name_H-M   'P 1'
#
loop_
_entity.id
_entity.type
_entity.pdbx_description
1 polymer ?
#
loop_
_entity_poly.entity_id
_entity_poly.type
_entity_poly.pdbx_seq_one_letter_code
_entity_poly.pdbx_strand_id
1 'polypeptide(L)'
;MWRTALAYGDSRGVEQLLRRDTRLRLLGHESSGTLETAGTAELRGLLLLGGDSDVPFAGDSPWGIPAGAGLADALEHVWAPVAGYCPGFLAALRAEVFGLALVAMENVYLLGYLYLADRSGELPRDLKDLAPYTGSNSLDVLWGTAPTLVGPTDVIPLLDEPLPAGVRDLAAVHASFTSFDFDLRLDRFTTTLGASTLADYEGEDPGDYDQDEDFVRAANGEFDRWIQFCTCNSAAEAYFLDIADRDPHDIPRVALSGINGTSERPGEPFWDWVNQALPSLLFCV
;
A
#
# COMPACT_ATOMS: atom_id res chain seq x y z
N MET A 1 10.67 20.67 -10.39
CA MET A 1 10.25 20.31 -11.77
C MET A 1 8.84 19.71 -11.77
N TRP A 2 8.53 18.78 -10.87
CA TRP A 2 7.18 18.16 -10.78
C TRP A 2 6.04 19.14 -10.48
N ARG A 3 6.25 20.10 -9.58
CA ARG A 3 5.23 21.11 -9.22
C ARG A 3 4.75 21.89 -10.44
N THR A 4 5.69 22.32 -11.27
CA THR A 4 5.41 23.01 -12.54
C THR A 4 4.64 22.10 -13.50
N ALA A 5 5.02 20.83 -13.61
CA ALA A 5 4.30 19.89 -14.48
C ALA A 5 2.85 19.69 -14.03
N LEU A 6 2.60 19.49 -12.73
CA LEU A 6 1.24 19.34 -12.21
C LEU A 6 0.43 20.63 -12.25
N ALA A 7 1.02 21.76 -11.84
CA ALA A 7 0.33 23.05 -11.78
C ALA A 7 -0.11 23.58 -13.16
N TYR A 8 0.60 23.18 -14.23
CA TYR A 8 0.28 23.55 -15.60
C TYR A 8 -0.28 22.39 -16.43
N GLY A 9 -0.53 21.23 -15.80
CA GLY A 9 -1.09 20.06 -16.49
C GLY A 9 -0.22 19.51 -17.62
N ASP A 10 1.11 19.61 -17.51
CA ASP A 10 2.03 19.00 -18.46
C ASP A 10 2.06 17.48 -18.28
N SER A 11 1.15 16.80 -18.98
CA SER A 11 1.00 15.34 -18.94
C SER A 11 2.30 14.59 -19.27
N ARG A 12 3.16 15.13 -20.14
CA ARG A 12 4.48 14.55 -20.43
C ARG A 12 5.44 14.71 -19.26
N GLY A 13 5.40 15.85 -18.58
CA GLY A 13 6.15 16.09 -17.36
C GLY A 13 5.73 15.14 -16.23
N VAL A 14 4.42 14.88 -16.11
CA VAL A 14 3.87 13.90 -15.15
C VAL A 14 4.29 12.48 -15.53
N GLU A 15 4.17 12.09 -16.79
CA GLU A 15 4.62 10.79 -17.27
C GLU A 15 6.12 10.55 -17.00
N GLN A 16 6.96 11.55 -17.28
CA GLN A 16 8.40 11.47 -16.99
C GLN A 16 8.68 11.35 -15.50
N LEU A 17 7.86 11.97 -14.65
CA LEU A 17 7.98 11.81 -13.20
C LEU A 17 7.65 10.38 -12.78
N LEU A 18 6.51 9.85 -13.23
CA LEU A 18 6.08 8.50 -12.87
C LEU A 18 7.12 7.48 -13.33
N ARG A 19 7.63 7.58 -14.57
CA ARG A 19 8.71 6.72 -15.10
C ARG A 19 10.03 6.81 -14.32
N ARG A 20 10.30 7.95 -13.65
CA ARG A 20 11.50 8.15 -12.84
C ARG A 20 11.36 7.59 -11.43
N ASP A 21 10.15 7.29 -10.99
CA ASP A 21 9.96 6.58 -9.74
C ASP A 21 10.54 5.16 -9.89
N THR A 22 11.70 4.93 -9.27
CA THR A 22 12.41 3.67 -9.31
C THR A 22 11.60 2.52 -8.70
N ARG A 23 10.57 2.83 -7.91
CA ARG A 23 9.70 1.85 -7.24
C ARG A 23 8.77 1.13 -8.20
N LEU A 24 8.41 1.75 -9.33
CA LEU A 24 7.77 1.04 -10.44
C LEU A 24 8.56 -0.21 -10.83
N ARG A 25 9.90 -0.16 -10.77
CA ARG A 25 10.76 -1.31 -11.11
C ARG A 25 10.70 -2.43 -10.08
N LEU A 26 10.54 -2.09 -8.80
CA LEU A 26 10.41 -3.08 -7.72
C LEU A 26 9.11 -3.88 -7.88
N LEU A 27 8.05 -3.23 -8.35
CA LEU A 27 6.77 -3.88 -8.64
C LEU A 27 6.82 -4.81 -9.88
N GLY A 28 7.67 -4.53 -10.86
CA GLY A 28 7.83 -5.35 -12.08
C GLY A 28 8.83 -6.49 -11.95
N HIS A 29 9.86 -6.33 -11.12
CA HIS A 29 10.95 -7.30 -10.96
C HIS A 29 11.28 -7.55 -9.50
N GLU A 30 10.54 -8.45 -8.85
CA GLU A 30 10.95 -8.99 -7.54
C GLU A 30 11.89 -10.21 -7.62
N SER A 31 12.29 -10.66 -8.82
CA SER A 31 13.14 -11.85 -8.97
C SER A 31 14.60 -11.61 -9.38
N SER A 32 15.06 -10.37 -9.61
CA SER A 32 16.51 -10.14 -9.78
C SER A 32 16.93 -8.70 -9.51
N GLY A 33 17.91 -8.52 -8.62
CA GLY A 33 18.41 -7.23 -8.13
C GLY A 33 19.22 -6.41 -9.13
N THR A 34 18.69 -6.17 -10.33
CA THR A 34 19.31 -5.25 -11.30
C THR A 34 18.27 -4.24 -11.77
N LEU A 35 18.44 -2.99 -11.32
CA LEU A 35 17.64 -1.82 -11.70
C LEU A 35 17.86 -1.45 -13.17
N GLU A 36 17.34 -2.24 -14.12
CA GLU A 36 17.25 -1.81 -15.51
C GLU A 36 16.20 -0.69 -15.65
N THR A 37 16.44 0.26 -16.54
CA THR A 37 15.47 1.30 -16.87
C THR A 37 14.15 0.68 -17.32
N ALA A 38 13.05 0.95 -16.60
CA ALA A 38 11.68 0.66 -17.02
C ALA A 38 11.34 1.43 -18.31
N GLY A 39 11.86 0.95 -19.45
CA GLY A 39 11.58 1.49 -20.79
C GLY A 39 10.14 1.22 -21.23
N THR A 40 9.36 0.47 -20.44
CA THR A 40 8.09 -0.16 -20.78
C THR A 40 6.88 0.41 -20.04
N ALA A 41 7.04 1.38 -19.11
CA ALA A 41 5.92 2.00 -18.43
C ALA A 41 5.16 2.98 -19.35
N GLU A 42 3.88 2.74 -19.56
CA GLU A 42 2.96 3.55 -20.38
C GLU A 42 1.91 4.22 -19.48
N LEU A 43 1.74 5.54 -19.61
CA LEU A 43 0.63 6.25 -18.95
C LEU A 43 -0.68 6.01 -19.71
N ARG A 44 -1.64 5.37 -19.04
CA ARG A 44 -2.94 4.93 -19.59
C ARG A 44 -4.12 5.73 -19.05
N GLY A 45 -3.87 6.68 -18.17
CA GLY A 45 -4.87 7.54 -17.56
C GLY A 45 -4.25 8.43 -16.50
N LEU A 46 -4.77 9.65 -16.37
CA LEU A 46 -4.35 10.62 -15.36
C LEU A 46 -5.55 11.50 -14.99
N LEU A 47 -5.95 11.48 -13.74
CA LEU A 47 -6.95 12.39 -13.19
C LEU A 47 -6.27 13.26 -12.16
N LEU A 48 -6.47 14.57 -12.22
CA LEU A 48 -5.84 15.53 -11.31
C LEU A 48 -6.91 16.37 -10.59
N LEU A 49 -6.52 16.93 -9.46
CA LEU A 49 -7.37 17.83 -8.69
C LEU A 49 -7.81 19.03 -9.56
N GLY A 50 -9.13 19.21 -9.69
CA GLY A 50 -9.71 20.26 -10.54
C GLY A 50 -9.90 19.87 -12.02
N GLY A 51 -9.34 18.74 -12.47
CA GLY A 51 -9.54 18.15 -13.80
C GLY A 51 -8.78 18.81 -14.95
N ASP A 52 -7.95 19.82 -14.64
CA ASP A 52 -7.14 20.49 -15.66
C ASP A 52 -6.07 19.51 -16.20
N SER A 53 -6.16 19.21 -17.50
CA SER A 53 -5.25 18.30 -18.23
C SER A 53 -5.36 16.82 -17.85
N ASP A 54 -6.55 16.40 -17.41
CA ASP A 54 -6.89 14.99 -17.28
C ASP A 54 -6.67 14.24 -18.61
N VAL A 55 -6.12 13.04 -18.48
CA VAL A 55 -6.06 12.03 -19.52
C VAL A 55 -7.09 10.96 -19.15
N PRO A 56 -8.16 10.76 -19.96
CA PRO A 56 -9.15 9.74 -19.69
C PRO A 56 -8.51 8.37 -19.47
N PHE A 57 -9.01 7.64 -18.48
CA PHE A 57 -8.55 6.28 -18.22
C PHE A 57 -8.91 5.37 -19.39
N ALA A 58 -7.95 4.53 -19.80
CA ALA A 58 -8.17 3.54 -20.84
C ALA A 58 -9.30 2.58 -20.46
N GLY A 59 -10.15 2.23 -21.43
CA GLY A 59 -11.35 1.41 -21.19
C GLY A 59 -11.06 -0.04 -20.79
N ASP A 60 -9.82 -0.49 -20.88
CA ASP A 60 -9.33 -1.79 -20.39
C ASP A 60 -8.71 -1.71 -18.99
N SER A 61 -8.90 -0.60 -18.26
CA SER A 61 -8.48 -0.47 -16.86
C SER A 61 -9.07 -1.59 -16.00
N PRO A 62 -8.25 -2.34 -15.24
CA PRO A 62 -8.75 -3.39 -14.35
C PRO A 62 -9.71 -2.90 -13.27
N TRP A 63 -9.64 -1.62 -12.91
CA TRP A 63 -10.52 -1.00 -11.91
C TRP A 63 -11.87 -0.54 -12.49
N GLY A 64 -12.09 -0.65 -13.80
CA GLY A 64 -13.38 -0.29 -14.41
C GLY A 64 -13.75 1.19 -14.34
N ILE A 65 -12.80 2.08 -14.02
CA ILE A 65 -13.04 3.52 -13.86
C ILE A 65 -13.63 4.10 -15.17
N PRO A 66 -14.81 4.74 -15.11
CA PRO A 66 -15.42 5.33 -16.30
C PRO A 66 -14.53 6.42 -16.92
N ALA A 67 -14.44 6.45 -18.26
CA ALA A 67 -13.60 7.41 -18.98
C ALA A 67 -13.95 8.90 -18.74
N GLY A 68 -15.14 9.18 -18.20
CA GLY A 68 -15.58 10.54 -17.85
C GLY A 68 -15.58 10.84 -16.34
N ALA A 69 -15.05 9.94 -15.51
CA ALA A 69 -14.96 10.16 -14.07
C ALA A 69 -13.91 11.25 -13.75
N GLY A 70 -14.26 12.18 -12.87
CA GLY A 70 -13.26 13.07 -12.25
C GLY A 70 -12.51 12.35 -11.14
N LEU A 71 -11.46 12.99 -10.59
CA LEU A 71 -10.64 12.40 -9.52
C LEU A 71 -11.46 11.85 -8.34
N ALA A 72 -12.40 12.64 -7.80
CA ALA A 72 -13.22 12.22 -6.67
C ALA A 72 -14.09 11.00 -7.01
N ASP A 73 -14.76 11.01 -8.16
CA ASP A 73 -15.61 9.90 -8.62
C ASP A 73 -14.78 8.63 -8.87
N ALA A 74 -13.56 8.77 -9.38
CA ALA A 74 -12.65 7.66 -9.59
C ALA A 74 -12.16 7.04 -8.27
N LEU A 75 -11.84 7.86 -7.26
CA LEU A 75 -11.50 7.38 -5.92
C LEU A 75 -12.67 6.62 -5.29
N GLU A 76 -13.89 7.18 -5.33
CA GLU A 76 -15.10 6.49 -4.85
C GLU A 76 -15.36 5.19 -5.60
N HIS A 77 -15.16 5.18 -6.93
CA HIS A 77 -15.39 4.01 -7.76
C HIS A 77 -14.46 2.85 -7.39
N VAL A 78 -13.15 3.12 -7.28
CA VAL A 78 -12.15 2.10 -6.93
C VAL A 78 -12.48 1.48 -5.59
N TRP A 79 -12.82 2.31 -4.60
CA TRP A 79 -12.99 1.88 -3.22
C TRP A 79 -14.43 1.49 -2.83
N ALA A 80 -15.39 1.63 -3.75
CA ALA A 80 -16.80 1.28 -3.53
C ALA A 80 -17.03 -0.10 -2.89
N PRO A 81 -16.28 -1.18 -3.24
CA PRO A 81 -16.50 -2.50 -2.65
C PRO A 81 -16.32 -2.54 -1.12
N VAL A 82 -15.46 -1.69 -0.56
CA VAL A 82 -15.08 -1.73 0.87
C VAL A 82 -15.43 -0.44 1.61
N ALA A 83 -16.07 0.52 0.94
CA ALA A 83 -16.33 1.86 1.48
C ALA A 83 -17.11 1.87 2.81
N GLY A 84 -17.98 0.88 3.03
CA GLY A 84 -18.73 0.73 4.27
C GLY A 84 -17.88 0.36 5.49
N TYR A 85 -16.71 -0.24 5.27
CA TYR A 85 -15.82 -0.71 6.34
C TYR A 85 -14.76 0.32 6.74
N CYS A 86 -14.35 1.19 5.81
CA CYS A 86 -13.21 2.09 6.02
C CYS A 86 -13.51 3.59 5.70
N PRO A 87 -14.58 4.20 6.27
CA PRO A 87 -14.99 5.55 5.92
C PRO A 87 -13.96 6.65 6.27
N GLY A 88 -13.21 6.50 7.36
CA GLY A 88 -12.12 7.37 7.78
C GLY A 88 -10.94 7.31 6.82
N PHE A 89 -10.58 6.11 6.36
CA PHE A 89 -9.56 5.95 5.33
C PHE A 89 -9.95 6.61 4.01
N LEU A 90 -11.21 6.46 3.56
CA LEU A 90 -11.69 7.16 2.36
C LEU A 90 -11.74 8.68 2.54
N ALA A 91 -12.02 9.16 3.75
CA ALA A 91 -11.92 10.59 4.05
C ALA A 91 -10.48 11.09 3.92
N ALA A 92 -9.50 10.33 4.44
CA ALA A 92 -8.08 10.65 4.28
C ALA A 92 -7.67 10.62 2.80
N LEU A 93 -7.99 9.57 2.04
CA LEU A 93 -7.67 9.51 0.62
C LEU A 93 -8.17 10.74 -0.16
N ARG A 94 -9.43 11.15 0.07
CA ARG A 94 -10.00 12.34 -0.59
C ARG A 94 -9.34 13.64 -0.17
N ALA A 95 -8.85 13.73 1.06
CA ALA A 95 -8.17 14.92 1.55
C ALA A 95 -6.74 15.00 1.01
N GLU A 96 -6.06 13.86 0.88
CA GLU A 96 -4.61 13.79 0.67
C GLU A 96 -4.19 13.59 -0.78
N VAL A 97 -5.02 12.89 -1.57
CA VAL A 97 -4.71 12.56 -2.95
C VAL A 97 -5.18 13.67 -3.88
N PHE A 98 -4.24 14.28 -4.59
CA PHE A 98 -4.54 15.30 -5.61
C PHE A 98 -4.36 14.80 -7.05
N GLY A 99 -4.00 13.53 -7.23
CA GLY A 99 -3.94 12.92 -8.55
C GLY A 99 -3.99 11.41 -8.52
N LEU A 100 -4.50 10.81 -9.59
CA LEU A 100 -4.62 9.38 -9.79
C LEU A 100 -4.10 9.03 -11.18
N ALA A 101 -3.10 8.16 -11.26
CA ALA A 101 -2.45 7.78 -12.51
C ALA A 101 -2.57 6.28 -12.77
N LEU A 102 -3.06 5.90 -13.95
CA LEU A 102 -3.04 4.51 -14.41
C LEU A 102 -1.79 4.29 -15.26
N VAL A 103 -0.95 3.33 -14.87
CA VAL A 103 0.27 2.97 -15.57
C VAL A 103 0.21 1.49 -15.95
N ALA A 104 0.50 1.17 -17.21
CA ALA A 104 0.74 -0.20 -17.65
C ALA A 104 2.25 -0.42 -17.76
N MET A 105 2.74 -1.52 -17.19
CA MET A 105 4.17 -1.87 -17.22
C MET A 105 4.30 -3.39 -17.20
N GLU A 106 4.98 -3.96 -18.20
CA GLU A 106 5.35 -5.39 -18.22
C GLU A 106 4.17 -6.36 -18.00
N ASN A 107 2.99 -6.01 -18.56
CA ASN A 107 1.70 -6.70 -18.42
C ASN A 107 1.00 -6.55 -17.06
N VAL A 108 1.52 -5.71 -16.18
CA VAL A 108 0.88 -5.31 -14.93
C VAL A 108 0.28 -3.92 -15.08
N TYR A 109 -0.88 -3.71 -14.47
CA TYR A 109 -1.46 -2.38 -14.30
C TYR A 109 -1.26 -1.91 -12.87
N LEU A 110 -0.87 -0.64 -12.74
CA LEU A 110 -0.62 0.03 -11.48
C LEU A 110 -1.47 1.30 -11.42
N LEU A 111 -2.03 1.55 -10.25
CA LEU A 111 -2.76 2.77 -9.94
C LEU A 111 -1.95 3.59 -8.93
N GLY A 112 -1.40 4.70 -9.38
CA GLY A 112 -0.60 5.62 -8.56
C GLY A 112 -1.47 6.70 -7.96
N TYR A 113 -1.48 6.80 -6.64
CA TYR A 113 -2.11 7.88 -5.88
C TYR A 113 -1.03 8.92 -5.57
N LEU A 114 -1.19 10.13 -6.11
CA LEU A 114 -0.23 11.23 -5.97
C LEU A 114 -0.59 12.06 -4.73
N TYR A 115 0.36 12.19 -3.81
CA TYR A 115 0.20 12.92 -2.55
C TYR A 115 1.50 13.66 -2.15
N LEU A 116 1.43 14.52 -1.13
CA LEU A 116 2.60 15.22 -0.57
C LEU A 116 3.11 14.47 0.66
N ALA A 117 4.37 14.03 0.66
CA ALA A 117 4.94 13.24 1.75
C ALA A 117 5.36 14.06 3.00
N ASP A 118 5.68 15.35 2.83
CA ASP A 118 6.01 16.24 3.94
C ASP A 118 4.92 17.31 4.09
N ARG A 119 4.29 17.35 5.28
CA ARG A 119 3.10 18.15 5.62
C ARG A 119 3.41 19.45 6.37
N SER A 120 4.58 20.04 6.17
CA SER A 120 4.89 21.31 6.87
C SER A 120 3.94 22.49 6.56
N GLY A 121 2.93 22.36 5.69
CA GLY A 121 1.92 23.38 5.43
C GLY A 121 0.57 22.87 4.89
N GLU A 122 -0.33 23.81 4.54
CA GLU A 122 -1.67 23.50 4.02
C GLU A 122 -1.63 22.76 2.68
N LEU A 123 -2.51 21.77 2.52
CA LEU A 123 -2.70 21.06 1.26
C LEU A 123 -3.28 21.99 0.19
N PRO A 124 -2.87 21.84 -1.08
CA PRO A 124 -3.40 22.64 -2.17
C PRO A 124 -4.89 22.38 -2.35
N ARG A 125 -5.67 23.45 -2.59
CA ARG A 125 -7.09 23.32 -2.99
C ARG A 125 -7.23 23.25 -4.52
N ASP A 126 -6.25 23.79 -5.24
CA ASP A 126 -6.08 23.72 -6.69
C ASP A 126 -4.60 23.40 -6.99
N LEU A 127 -4.33 22.65 -8.05
CA LEU A 127 -2.96 22.37 -8.51
C LEU A 127 -2.16 23.64 -8.81
N LYS A 128 -2.81 24.73 -9.20
CA LYS A 128 -2.16 26.03 -9.43
C LYS A 128 -1.46 26.54 -8.18
N ASP A 129 -1.90 26.14 -7.00
CA ASP A 129 -1.30 26.50 -5.72
C ASP A 129 0.07 25.82 -5.50
N LEU A 130 0.38 24.77 -6.26
CA LEU A 130 1.68 24.06 -6.19
C LEU A 130 2.83 24.86 -6.82
N ALA A 131 2.58 25.67 -7.85
CA ALA A 131 3.62 26.43 -8.55
C ALA A 131 4.29 27.54 -7.71
N PRO A 132 3.54 28.37 -6.93
CA PRO A 132 4.15 29.36 -6.04
C PRO A 132 4.73 28.77 -4.75
N TYR A 133 4.54 27.46 -4.49
CA TYR A 133 4.91 26.83 -3.22
C TYR A 133 6.43 26.60 -3.09
N THR A 134 7.04 27.27 -2.10
CA THR A 134 8.49 27.22 -1.80
C THR A 134 8.87 26.21 -0.72
N GLY A 135 7.90 25.50 -0.11
CA GLY A 135 8.16 24.51 0.94
C GLY A 135 8.92 23.27 0.44
N SER A 136 9.42 22.47 1.40
CA SER A 136 10.22 21.25 1.17
C SER A 136 9.42 20.06 0.66
N ASN A 137 8.09 20.15 0.60
CA ASN A 137 7.21 19.00 0.37
C ASN A 137 7.63 18.20 -0.86
N SER A 138 7.98 16.92 -0.69
CA SER A 138 8.21 15.99 -1.78
C SER A 138 6.88 15.44 -2.28
N LEU A 139 6.74 15.33 -3.61
CA LEU A 139 5.71 14.49 -4.20
C LEU A 139 6.10 13.04 -3.96
N ASP A 140 5.16 12.25 -3.49
CA ASP A 140 5.29 10.80 -3.44
C ASP A 140 4.11 10.13 -4.13
N VAL A 141 4.29 8.85 -4.45
CA VAL A 141 3.28 8.05 -5.14
C VAL A 141 3.09 6.75 -4.39
N LEU A 142 1.86 6.51 -3.97
CA LEU A 142 1.42 5.24 -3.44
C LEU A 142 0.94 4.40 -4.62
N TRP A 143 1.62 3.30 -4.90
CA TRP A 143 1.31 2.43 -6.02
C TRP A 143 0.45 1.25 -5.55
N GLY A 144 -0.79 1.21 -6.02
CA GLY A 144 -1.68 0.07 -5.87
C GLY A 144 -1.59 -0.85 -7.10
N THR A 145 -1.38 -2.15 -6.90
CA THR A 145 -1.46 -3.14 -7.98
C THR A 145 -2.92 -3.48 -8.30
N ALA A 146 -3.16 -3.98 -9.53
CA ALA A 146 -4.49 -4.41 -9.97
C ALA A 146 -5.11 -5.42 -8.99
N PRO A 147 -6.45 -5.45 -8.85
CA PRO A 147 -7.15 -6.42 -8.01
C PRO A 147 -6.70 -7.85 -8.27
N THR A 148 -6.41 -8.61 -7.20
CA THR A 148 -6.27 -10.06 -7.35
C THR A 148 -7.65 -10.68 -7.24
N LEU A 149 -8.06 -11.39 -8.30
CA LEU A 149 -9.28 -12.20 -8.27
C LEU A 149 -8.99 -13.49 -7.50
N VAL A 150 -8.81 -13.38 -6.18
CA VAL A 150 -8.72 -14.54 -5.28
C VAL A 150 -10.14 -15.03 -5.00
N GLY A 151 -10.47 -16.21 -5.50
CA GLY A 151 -11.73 -16.87 -5.21
C GLY A 151 -11.84 -17.25 -3.74
N PRO A 152 -13.06 -17.46 -3.21
CA PRO A 152 -13.28 -17.79 -1.81
C PRO A 152 -12.71 -19.16 -1.39
N THR A 153 -12.27 -19.97 -2.35
CA THR A 153 -11.67 -21.30 -2.15
C THR A 153 -10.18 -21.34 -2.45
N ASP A 154 -9.61 -20.23 -2.92
CA ASP A 154 -8.20 -20.19 -3.29
C ASP A 154 -7.36 -20.14 -2.01
N VAL A 155 -6.43 -21.09 -1.92
CA VAL A 155 -5.57 -21.29 -0.74
C VAL A 155 -4.26 -20.54 -0.93
N ILE A 156 -3.83 -19.80 0.10
CA ILE A 156 -2.50 -19.18 0.12
C ILE A 156 -1.50 -20.14 0.76
N PRO A 157 -0.34 -20.43 0.11
CA PRO A 157 0.62 -21.42 0.58
C PRO A 157 1.13 -21.27 2.02
N LEU A 158 1.15 -20.06 2.57
CA LEU A 158 1.59 -19.82 3.96
C LEU A 158 0.47 -20.07 4.99
N LEU A 159 -0.79 -20.03 4.57
CA LEU A 159 -1.95 -20.18 5.45
C LEU A 159 -2.46 -21.62 5.49
N ASP A 160 -2.25 -22.40 4.41
CA ASP A 160 -2.90 -23.70 4.17
C ASP A 160 -4.44 -23.64 4.24
N GLU A 161 -5.02 -22.44 4.14
CA GLU A 161 -6.45 -22.15 4.14
C GLU A 161 -6.78 -20.96 3.23
N PRO A 162 -8.07 -20.70 2.94
CA PRO A 162 -8.49 -19.54 2.16
C PRO A 162 -8.14 -18.21 2.84
N LEU A 163 -8.01 -17.15 2.04
CA LEU A 163 -7.90 -15.79 2.56
C LEU A 163 -9.09 -15.44 3.48
N PRO A 164 -8.84 -14.88 4.67
CA PRO A 164 -9.89 -14.35 5.52
C PRO A 164 -10.73 -13.31 4.77
N ALA A 165 -12.05 -13.30 5.01
CA ALA A 165 -13.00 -12.50 4.24
C ALA A 165 -12.62 -11.02 4.12
N GLY A 166 -12.26 -10.35 5.22
CA GLY A 166 -11.88 -8.93 5.19
C GLY A 166 -10.62 -8.65 4.37
N VAL A 167 -9.64 -9.55 4.41
CA VAL A 167 -8.38 -9.42 3.65
C VAL A 167 -8.64 -9.62 2.16
N ARG A 168 -9.46 -10.62 1.80
CA ARG A 168 -9.88 -10.86 0.42
C ARG A 168 -10.67 -9.68 -0.15
N ASP A 169 -11.57 -9.10 0.63
CA ASP A 169 -12.38 -7.96 0.21
C ASP A 169 -11.51 -6.73 -0.08
N LEU A 170 -10.46 -6.48 0.71
CA LEU A 170 -9.47 -5.44 0.41
C LEU A 170 -8.59 -5.78 -0.81
N ALA A 171 -8.18 -7.06 -0.94
CA ALA A 171 -7.39 -7.54 -2.08
C ALA A 171 -8.11 -7.39 -3.44
N ALA A 172 -9.45 -7.39 -3.41
CA ALA A 172 -10.30 -7.14 -4.56
C ALA A 172 -10.33 -5.66 -5.00
N VAL A 173 -9.78 -4.74 -4.20
CA VAL A 173 -9.56 -3.34 -4.58
C VAL A 173 -8.12 -3.16 -5.07
N HIS A 174 -7.15 -3.62 -4.26
CA HIS A 174 -5.73 -3.65 -4.59
C HIS A 174 -5.09 -4.90 -4.04
N ALA A 175 -4.33 -5.62 -4.86
CA ALA A 175 -3.57 -6.78 -4.42
C ALA A 175 -2.43 -6.42 -3.46
N SER A 176 -1.84 -5.25 -3.65
CA SER A 176 -0.80 -4.68 -2.81
C SER A 176 -0.74 -3.16 -2.94
N PHE A 177 -0.13 -2.53 -1.95
CA PHE A 177 0.26 -1.13 -1.96
C PHE A 177 1.74 -1.00 -1.65
N THR A 178 2.45 -0.11 -2.34
CA THR A 178 3.84 0.22 -2.01
C THR A 178 4.14 1.70 -2.20
N SER A 179 4.96 2.25 -1.32
CA SER A 179 5.61 3.56 -1.45
C SER A 179 7.09 3.44 -1.07
N PHE A 180 7.76 4.54 -0.73
CA PHE A 180 9.18 4.52 -0.36
C PHE A 180 9.52 3.64 0.83
N ASP A 181 8.69 3.73 1.85
CA ASP A 181 8.90 3.21 3.19
C ASP A 181 7.75 2.31 3.62
N PHE A 182 6.72 2.17 2.81
CA PHE A 182 5.54 1.39 3.09
C PHE A 182 5.38 0.24 2.08
N ASP A 183 5.05 -0.94 2.58
CA ASP A 183 4.62 -2.08 1.77
C ASP A 183 3.43 -2.75 2.46
N LEU A 184 2.39 -3.06 1.69
CA LEU A 184 1.23 -3.82 2.14
C LEU A 184 0.89 -4.84 1.06
N ARG A 185 0.81 -6.12 1.43
CA ARG A 185 0.58 -7.26 0.53
C ARG A 185 -0.65 -8.04 0.98
N LEU A 186 -1.58 -8.28 0.06
CA LEU A 186 -2.84 -9.00 0.32
C LEU A 186 -3.03 -10.20 -0.61
N ASP A 187 -2.20 -10.32 -1.64
CA ASP A 187 -2.22 -11.39 -2.63
C ASP A 187 -1.21 -12.50 -2.33
N ARG A 188 -0.23 -12.22 -1.47
CA ARG A 188 0.83 -13.15 -1.09
C ARG A 188 1.36 -12.85 0.31
N PHE A 189 1.61 -13.91 1.06
CA PHE A 189 2.29 -13.86 2.34
C PHE A 189 3.55 -14.69 2.28
N THR A 190 4.66 -14.11 2.72
CA THR A 190 5.99 -14.74 2.62
C THR A 190 6.60 -15.06 3.97
N THR A 191 6.13 -14.42 5.04
CA THR A 191 6.84 -14.38 6.32
C THR A 191 5.84 -14.44 7.48
N THR A 192 6.14 -15.30 8.46
CA THR A 192 5.45 -15.30 9.77
C THR A 192 6.22 -14.42 10.76
N LEU A 193 5.59 -13.99 11.85
CA LEU A 193 6.31 -13.33 12.94
C LEU A 193 7.42 -14.22 13.48
N GLY A 194 7.19 -15.53 13.62
CA GLY A 194 8.22 -16.48 14.06
C GLY A 194 9.44 -16.49 13.14
N ALA A 195 9.23 -16.54 11.82
CA ALA A 195 10.31 -16.46 10.85
C ALA A 195 11.05 -15.13 10.90
N SER A 196 10.34 -14.01 11.08
CA SER A 196 10.95 -12.68 11.23
C SER A 196 11.78 -12.59 12.51
N THR A 197 11.26 -13.06 13.64
CA THR A 197 11.97 -13.09 14.92
C THR A 197 13.23 -13.93 14.83
N LEU A 198 13.16 -15.14 14.24
CA LEU A 198 14.35 -15.99 14.05
C LEU A 198 15.41 -15.33 13.16
N ALA A 199 15.00 -14.58 12.14
CA ALA A 199 15.92 -13.87 11.25
C ALA A 199 16.73 -12.78 11.97
N ASP A 200 16.18 -12.15 13.01
CA ASP A 200 16.89 -11.12 13.80
C ASP A 200 18.10 -11.69 14.56
N TYR A 201 18.11 -13.00 14.85
CA TYR A 201 19.21 -13.70 15.52
C TYR A 201 20.14 -14.43 14.54
N GLU A 202 19.92 -14.33 13.22
CA GLU A 202 20.77 -15.00 12.23
C GLU A 202 22.21 -14.45 12.28
N GLY A 203 23.16 -15.34 12.57
CA GLY A 203 24.59 -14.99 12.63
C GLY A 203 25.09 -14.56 14.01
N GLU A 204 24.22 -14.49 15.01
CA GLU A 204 24.59 -14.33 16.42
C GLU A 204 25.04 -15.68 17.03
N ASP A 205 25.83 -15.64 18.11
CA ASP A 205 26.22 -16.86 18.85
C ASP A 205 25.01 -17.40 19.62
N PRO A 206 24.56 -18.65 19.40
CA PRO A 206 23.43 -19.24 20.12
C PRO A 206 23.49 -19.10 21.65
N GLY A 207 24.69 -19.05 22.24
CA GLY A 207 24.84 -18.84 23.69
C GLY A 207 24.40 -17.47 24.20
N ASP A 208 24.19 -16.49 23.30
CA ASP A 208 23.80 -15.11 23.63
C ASP A 208 22.27 -14.93 23.65
N TYR A 209 21.50 -15.81 23.01
CA TYR A 209 20.03 -15.69 22.86
C TYR A 209 19.23 -16.98 23.09
N ASP A 210 19.87 -18.10 23.44
CA ASP A 210 19.16 -19.37 23.74
C ASP A 210 18.20 -19.30 24.95
N GLN A 211 18.32 -18.23 25.75
CA GLN A 211 17.44 -17.90 26.87
C GLN A 211 16.53 -16.70 26.59
N ASP A 212 16.62 -16.09 25.41
CA ASP A 212 15.68 -15.06 24.99
C ASP A 212 14.29 -15.68 24.82
N GLU A 213 13.31 -15.15 25.56
CA GLU A 213 11.96 -15.68 25.59
C GLU A 213 11.29 -15.64 24.21
N ASP A 214 11.52 -14.59 23.42
CA ASP A 214 10.91 -14.45 22.10
C ASP A 214 11.59 -15.39 21.09
N PHE A 215 12.91 -15.58 21.15
CA PHE A 215 13.59 -16.59 20.34
C PHE A 215 13.06 -18.00 20.64
N VAL A 216 12.95 -18.38 21.93
CA VAL A 216 12.48 -19.71 22.33
C VAL A 216 11.04 -19.94 21.87
N ARG A 217 10.16 -18.95 21.99
CA ARG A 217 8.77 -19.02 21.54
C ARG A 217 8.67 -19.12 20.02
N ALA A 218 9.50 -18.36 19.29
CA ALA A 218 9.59 -18.42 17.83
C ALA A 218 10.08 -19.79 17.36
N ALA A 219 11.14 -20.33 17.98
CA ALA A 219 11.68 -21.66 17.66
C ALA A 219 10.69 -22.80 17.95
N ASN A 220 9.77 -22.60 18.91
CA ASN A 220 8.68 -23.53 19.22
C ASN A 220 7.44 -23.33 18.33
N GLY A 221 7.47 -22.41 17.36
CA GLY A 221 6.38 -22.15 16.42
C GLY A 221 5.19 -21.40 17.02
N GLU A 222 5.34 -20.80 18.21
CA GLU A 222 4.23 -20.06 18.85
C GLU A 222 3.77 -18.88 17.99
N PHE A 223 4.66 -18.33 17.18
CA PHE A 223 4.41 -17.13 16.38
C PHE A 223 3.95 -17.39 14.94
N ASP A 224 3.80 -18.65 14.51
CA ASP A 224 3.51 -19.00 13.11
C ASP A 224 2.10 -18.59 12.64
N ARG A 225 1.19 -18.35 13.59
CA ARG A 225 -0.15 -17.81 13.33
C ARG A 225 -0.20 -16.32 12.99
N TRP A 226 0.91 -15.59 13.13
CA TRP A 226 0.96 -14.17 12.81
C TRP A 226 1.65 -13.99 11.47
N ILE A 227 0.89 -13.53 10.50
CA ILE A 227 1.32 -13.49 9.10
C ILE A 227 1.59 -12.06 8.70
N GLN A 228 2.83 -11.76 8.32
CA GLN A 228 3.21 -10.41 7.94
C GLN A 228 2.48 -10.01 6.66
N PHE A 229 1.83 -8.85 6.69
CA PHE A 229 1.13 -8.31 5.53
C PHE A 229 1.42 -6.84 5.29
N CYS A 230 2.00 -6.12 6.25
CA CYS A 230 2.36 -4.72 6.07
C CYS A 230 3.63 -4.35 6.83
N THR A 231 4.45 -3.46 6.25
CA THR A 231 5.63 -2.86 6.88
C THR A 231 5.66 -1.35 6.62
N CYS A 232 6.20 -0.63 7.59
CA CYS A 232 6.48 0.80 7.51
C CYS A 232 7.87 1.09 8.08
N ASN A 233 8.86 1.24 7.19
CA ASN A 233 10.26 1.44 7.54
C ASN A 233 10.52 2.76 8.28
N SER A 234 9.78 3.83 7.96
CA SER A 234 9.93 5.12 8.62
C SER A 234 9.40 5.13 10.05
N ALA A 235 8.34 4.35 10.31
CA ALA A 235 7.84 4.11 11.65
C ALA A 235 8.62 3.01 12.40
N ALA A 236 9.43 2.22 11.67
CA ALA A 236 10.03 0.98 12.16
C ALA A 236 8.98 0.04 12.76
N GLU A 237 7.89 -0.15 11.99
CA GLU A 237 6.73 -0.96 12.35
C GLU A 237 6.48 -2.05 11.29
N ALA A 238 6.04 -3.21 11.75
CA ALA A 238 5.55 -4.31 10.95
C ALA A 238 4.20 -4.78 11.52
N TYR A 239 3.28 -5.10 10.63
CA TYR A 239 1.91 -5.47 10.96
C TYR A 239 1.63 -6.90 10.48
N PHE A 240 0.98 -7.66 11.35
CA PHE A 240 0.74 -9.09 11.18
C PHE A 240 -0.74 -9.40 11.36
N LEU A 241 -1.29 -10.26 10.50
CA LEU A 241 -2.62 -10.83 10.66
C LEU A 241 -2.53 -11.99 11.66
N ASP A 242 -3.29 -11.94 12.75
CA ASP A 242 -3.51 -13.12 13.61
C ASP A 242 -4.56 -14.01 12.95
N ILE A 243 -4.12 -15.04 12.23
CA ILE A 243 -5.02 -15.92 11.48
C ILE A 243 -5.81 -16.84 12.41
N ALA A 244 -5.43 -16.99 13.67
CA ALA A 244 -6.15 -17.80 14.65
C ALA A 244 -7.19 -17.00 15.45
N ASP A 245 -7.10 -15.67 15.50
CA ASP A 245 -8.06 -14.78 16.16
C ASP A 245 -8.90 -14.02 15.12
N ARG A 246 -10.07 -14.60 14.80
CA ARG A 246 -11.04 -14.05 13.86
C ARG A 246 -12.38 -13.82 14.51
N ASP A 247 -13.09 -12.80 14.02
CA ASP A 247 -14.47 -12.57 14.40
C ASP A 247 -15.44 -13.57 13.72
N PRO A 248 -16.75 -13.55 14.08
CA PRO A 248 -17.74 -14.44 13.46
C PRO A 248 -17.96 -14.24 11.95
N HIS A 249 -17.41 -13.18 11.35
CA HIS A 249 -17.46 -12.87 9.92
C HIS A 249 -16.15 -13.23 9.20
N ASP A 250 -15.26 -13.99 9.85
CA ASP A 250 -13.96 -14.39 9.30
C ASP A 250 -13.04 -13.18 9.02
N ILE A 251 -13.15 -12.14 9.85
CA ILE A 251 -12.28 -10.97 9.82
C ILE A 251 -11.17 -11.16 10.86
N PRO A 252 -9.88 -11.15 10.45
CA PRO A 252 -8.77 -11.35 11.38
C PRO A 252 -8.49 -10.10 12.22
N ARG A 253 -7.67 -10.26 13.26
CA ARG A 253 -7.07 -9.14 13.98
C ARG A 253 -5.69 -8.81 13.45
N VAL A 254 -5.29 -7.56 13.63
CA VAL A 254 -3.97 -7.03 13.28
C VAL A 254 -3.14 -6.83 14.55
N ALA A 255 -1.99 -7.48 14.60
CA ALA A 255 -0.96 -7.28 15.62
C ALA A 255 0.15 -6.37 15.08
N LEU A 256 0.75 -5.58 15.97
CA LEU A 256 1.87 -4.70 15.67
C LEU A 256 3.16 -5.31 16.24
N SER A 257 4.24 -5.30 15.47
CA SER A 257 5.60 -5.45 15.97
C SER A 257 6.40 -4.21 15.59
N GLY A 258 7.08 -3.59 16.55
CA GLY A 258 7.88 -2.40 16.29
C GLY A 258 8.98 -2.21 17.33
N ILE A 259 9.58 -1.00 17.40
CA ILE A 259 10.71 -0.69 18.30
C ILE A 259 10.44 -1.05 19.78
N ASN A 260 9.19 -1.05 20.21
CA ASN A 260 8.80 -1.38 21.58
C ASN A 260 8.45 -2.86 21.79
N GLY A 261 8.84 -3.73 20.86
CA GLY A 261 8.49 -5.15 20.83
C GLY A 261 7.16 -5.44 20.14
N THR A 262 6.77 -6.71 20.15
CA THR A 262 5.48 -7.18 19.64
C THR A 262 4.36 -6.81 20.62
N SER A 263 3.28 -6.22 20.13
CA SER A 263 2.13 -5.86 20.94
C SER A 263 1.47 -7.12 21.51
N GLU A 264 1.61 -7.36 22.82
CA GLU A 264 0.96 -8.48 23.51
C GLU A 264 -0.56 -8.30 23.72
N ARG A 265 -1.09 -7.10 23.47
CA ARG A 265 -2.52 -6.80 23.58
C ARG A 265 -3.30 -7.49 22.46
N PRO A 266 -4.59 -7.84 22.67
CA PRO A 266 -5.41 -8.35 21.59
C PRO A 266 -5.38 -7.36 20.44
N GLY A 267 -5.06 -7.87 19.24
CA GLY A 267 -4.92 -7.06 18.04
C GLY A 267 -6.18 -6.26 17.72
N GLU A 268 -6.02 -5.22 16.90
CA GLU A 268 -7.14 -4.42 16.42
C GLU A 268 -7.93 -5.20 15.36
N PRO A 269 -9.27 -5.14 15.31
CA PRO A 269 -10.01 -5.71 14.19
C PRO A 269 -9.49 -5.16 12.85
N PHE A 270 -9.32 -6.02 11.84
CA PHE A 270 -8.69 -5.62 10.57
C PHE A 270 -9.29 -4.36 9.94
N TRP A 271 -10.62 -4.25 9.89
CA TRP A 271 -11.26 -3.06 9.31
C TRP A 271 -11.11 -1.81 10.16
N ASP A 272 -11.03 -1.95 11.49
CA ASP A 272 -10.75 -0.81 12.37
C ASP A 272 -9.33 -0.30 12.14
N TRP A 273 -8.36 -1.21 12.00
CA TRP A 273 -6.97 -0.88 11.66
C TRP A 273 -6.86 -0.20 10.28
N VAL A 274 -7.51 -0.75 9.24
CA VAL A 274 -7.56 -0.13 7.91
C VAL A 274 -8.18 1.26 7.98
N ASN A 275 -9.22 1.43 8.80
CA ASN A 275 -9.94 2.70 8.91
C ASN A 275 -9.17 3.78 9.70
N GLN A 276 -8.35 3.39 10.67
CA GLN A 276 -7.74 4.30 11.65
C GLN A 276 -6.22 4.42 11.52
N ALA A 277 -5.50 3.31 11.40
CA ALA A 277 -4.04 3.29 11.41
C ALA A 277 -3.44 3.44 10.00
N LEU A 278 -4.03 2.76 9.00
CA LEU A 278 -3.52 2.79 7.62
C LEU A 278 -3.38 4.21 7.03
N PRO A 279 -4.32 5.15 7.25
CA PRO A 279 -4.13 6.53 6.78
C PRO A 279 -2.84 7.17 7.31
N SER A 280 -2.56 7.00 8.60
CA SER A 280 -1.37 7.55 9.25
C SER A 280 -0.09 6.95 8.69
N LEU A 281 -0.10 5.66 8.36
CA LEU A 281 1.05 4.98 7.75
C LEU A 281 1.31 5.45 6.32
N LEU A 282 0.26 5.68 5.54
CA LEU A 282 0.38 6.06 4.12
C LEU A 282 0.66 7.55 3.93
N PHE A 283 0.01 8.38 4.74
CA PHE A 283 -0.03 9.82 4.52
C PHE A 283 0.58 10.62 5.67
N CYS A 284 1.02 9.99 6.76
CA CYS A 284 1.50 10.68 7.97
C CYS A 284 0.44 11.63 8.58
N VAL A 285 -0.85 11.23 8.55
CA VAL A 285 -1.99 11.95 9.18
C VAL A 285 -2.25 11.55 10.62
#